data_AF-A0A4Z2D347-F1
#
_entry.id   AF-A0A4Z2D347-F1
#
_cell.length_a   1.000
_cell.length_b   1.000
_cell.length_c   1.000
_cell.angle_alpha   90.00
_cell.angle_beta   90.00
_cell.angle_gamma   90.00
#
_symmetry.space_group_name_H-M   'P 1'
#
loop_
_entity.id
_entity.type
_entity.pdbx_description
1 polymer ?
#
loop_
_entity_poly.entity_id
_entity_poly.type
_entity_poly.pdbx_seq_one_letter_code
_entity_poly.pdbx_strand_id
1 'polypeptide(L)'
;YTNHKPLTYGLKAKADKYSPREVRHLYYISQFTSDIRYVKGQDNQAADALSRLEMNIIRQSTINFDTLRGSQENDQKLQNLLSTKSS
;
A
#
# COMPACT_ATOMS: atom_id res chain seq x y z
N TYR A 1 15.21 -1.74 12.91
CA TYR A 1 13.94 -2.07 13.59
C TYR A 1 12.80 -1.98 12.58
N THR A 2 11.75 -2.78 12.74
CA THR A 2 10.55 -2.76 11.88
C THR A 2 9.29 -3.12 12.68
N ASN A 3 8.14 -2.55 12.33
CA ASN A 3 6.85 -2.98 12.89
C ASN A 3 6.29 -4.23 12.18
N HIS A 4 6.96 -4.73 11.14
CA HIS A 4 6.57 -5.94 10.44
C HIS A 4 7.13 -7.19 11.13
N LYS A 5 6.39 -7.71 12.11
CA LYS A 5 6.80 -8.84 12.95
C LYS A 5 7.27 -10.09 12.16
N PRO A 6 6.65 -10.51 11.04
CA PRO A 6 7.16 -11.66 10.29
C PRO A 6 8.59 -11.49 9.74
N LEU A 7 9.03 -10.25 9.52
CA LEU A 7 10.32 -9.97 8.89
C LEU A 7 11.50 -10.23 9.84
N THR A 8 11.29 -10.28 11.16
CA THR A 8 12.34 -10.58 12.14
C THR A 8 12.93 -11.98 11.98
N TYR A 9 12.16 -12.90 11.39
CA TYR A 9 12.58 -14.26 11.11
C TYR A 9 12.82 -14.50 9.61
N GLY A 10 12.63 -13.48 8.76
CA GLY A 10 12.67 -13.62 7.31
C GLY A 10 14.02 -14.13 6.79
N LEU A 11 15.13 -13.63 7.33
CA LEU A 11 16.48 -14.06 6.94
C LEU A 11 16.84 -15.48 7.40
N LYS A 12 16.11 -16.03 8.38
CA LYS A 12 16.32 -17.39 8.92
C LYS A 12 15.34 -18.40 8.33
N ALA A 13 14.28 -17.93 7.69
CA ALA A 13 13.27 -18.78 7.10
C ALA A 13 13.77 -19.40 5.78
N LYS A 14 13.27 -20.59 5.48
CA LYS A 14 13.58 -21.28 4.23
C LYS A 14 13.00 -20.52 3.04
N ALA A 15 13.73 -20.49 1.93
CA ALA A 15 13.37 -19.73 0.73
C ALA A 15 12.09 -20.22 0.03
N ASP A 16 11.71 -21.49 0.22
CA ASP A 16 10.48 -22.09 -0.29
C ASP A 16 9.19 -21.48 0.28
N LYS A 17 9.29 -20.76 1.40
CA LYS A 17 8.16 -20.04 2.03
C LYS A 17 7.85 -18.69 1.40
N TYR A 18 8.68 -18.22 0.47
CA TYR A 18 8.60 -16.88 -0.09
C TYR A 18 8.57 -16.93 -1.61
N SER A 19 7.90 -15.95 -2.22
CA SER A 19 7.96 -15.76 -3.66
C SER A 19 9.39 -15.43 -4.12
N PRO A 20 9.75 -15.69 -5.40
CA PRO A 20 11.06 -15.31 -5.93
C PRO A 20 11.41 -13.83 -5.74
N ARG A 21 10.40 -12.95 -5.70
CA ARG A 21 10.58 -11.52 -5.44
C ARG A 21 11.00 -11.25 -3.99
N GLU A 22 10.30 -11.85 -3.04
CA GLU A 22 10.62 -11.71 -1.62
C GLU A 22 12.00 -12.28 -1.29
N VAL A 23 12.37 -13.42 -1.88
CA VAL A 23 13.72 -13.99 -1.74
C VAL A 23 14.80 -13.01 -2.22
N ARG A 24 14.62 -12.37 -3.39
CA ARG A 24 15.56 -11.36 -3.89
C ARG A 24 15.68 -10.17 -2.94
N HIS A 25 14.56 -9.69 -2.39
CA HIS A 25 14.58 -8.58 -1.43
C HIS A 25 15.27 -8.97 -0.12
N LEU A 26 15.00 -10.16 0.41
CA LEU A 26 15.65 -10.67 1.62
C LEU A 26 17.16 -10.84 1.40
N TYR A 27 17.56 -11.36 0.23
CA TYR A 27 18.97 -11.45 -0.16
C TYR A 27 19.63 -10.06 -0.20
N TYR A 28 18.98 -9.08 -0.81
CA TYR A 28 19.50 -7.70 -0.83
C TYR A 28 19.64 -7.11 0.58
N ILE A 29 18.61 -7.25 1.43
CA ILE A 29 18.67 -6.78 2.83
C ILE A 29 19.81 -7.44 3.60
N SER A 30 20.06 -8.74 3.38
CA SER A 30 21.11 -9.50 4.07
C SER A 30 22.54 -9.00 3.80
N GLN A 31 22.75 -8.26 2.70
CA GLN A 31 24.05 -7.65 2.40
C GLN A 31 24.41 -6.53 3.38
N PHE A 32 23.41 -5.92 4.03
CA PHE A 32 23.59 -4.79 4.95
C PHE A 32 23.45 -5.20 6.40
N THR A 33 22.55 -6.14 6.71
CA THR A 33 22.32 -6.57 8.08
C THR A 33 21.80 -8.00 8.14
N SER A 34 22.20 -8.72 9.19
CA SER A 34 21.63 -10.01 9.59
C SER A 34 20.68 -9.89 10.79
N ASP A 35 20.61 -8.71 11.43
CA ASP A 35 19.81 -8.45 12.62
C ASP A 35 18.61 -7.55 12.29
N ILE A 36 17.42 -8.17 12.26
CA ILE A 36 16.13 -7.50 12.05
C ILE A 36 15.30 -7.61 13.31
N ARG A 37 15.11 -6.49 14.01
CA ARG A 37 14.36 -6.43 15.27
C ARG A 37 12.97 -5.83 15.11
N TYR A 38 12.01 -6.38 15.84
CA TYR A 38 10.66 -5.83 15.92
C TYR A 38 10.62 -4.60 16.84
N VAL A 39 9.83 -3.61 16.45
CA VAL A 39 9.41 -2.49 17.30
C VAL A 39 7.88 -2.35 17.19
N LYS A 40 7.18 -2.00 18.26
CA LYS A 40 5.72 -1.83 18.18
C LYS A 40 5.38 -0.69 17.23
N GLY A 41 4.27 -0.81 16.51
CA GLY A 41 3.83 0.23 15.58
C GLY A 41 3.69 1.60 16.25
N GLN A 42 3.20 1.62 17.49
CA GLN A 42 3.06 2.83 18.29
C GLN A 42 4.39 3.56 18.56
N ASP A 43 5.52 2.83 18.52
CA ASP A 43 6.87 3.35 18.73
C ASP A 43 7.61 3.58 17.39
N ASN A 44 6.96 3.29 16.25
CA ASN A 44 7.50 3.44 14.89
C ASN A 44 6.84 4.59 14.11
N GLN A 45 6.33 5.61 14.83
CA GLN A 45 5.52 6.70 14.27
C GLN A 45 6.25 7.49 13.18
N ALA A 46 7.55 7.76 13.37
CA ALA A 46 8.33 8.52 12.40
C ALA A 46 8.40 7.80 11.04
N ALA A 47 8.71 6.50 11.04
CA ALA A 47 8.75 5.71 9.82
C ALA A 47 7.35 5.53 9.19
N ASP A 48 6.31 5.35 10.01
CA ASP A 48 4.93 5.26 9.54
C ASP A 48 4.49 6.57 8.86
N ALA A 49 4.73 7.73 9.49
CA ALA A 49 4.41 9.04 8.93
C ALA A 49 5.14 9.30 7.60
N LEU A 50 6.44 8.99 7.53
CA LEU A 50 7.22 9.13 6.30
C LEU A 50 6.72 8.19 5.19
N SER A 51 6.38 6.94 5.52
CA SER A 51 5.83 5.99 4.54
C SER A 51 4.46 6.40 3.98
N ARG A 52 3.68 7.16 4.77
CA ARG A 52 2.37 7.69 4.36
C ARG A 52 2.46 8.98 3.55
N LEU A 53 3.57 9.72 3.63
CA LEU A 53 3.73 10.99 2.92
C LEU A 53 3.59 10.79 1.39
N GLU A 54 4.26 9.79 0.83
CA GLU A 54 4.17 9.47 -0.60
C GLU A 54 2.74 9.08 -1.02
N MET A 55 2.04 8.31 -0.19
CA MET A 55 0.64 7.94 -0.42
C MET A 55 -0.30 9.15 -0.35
N ASN A 56 -0.05 10.08 0.56
CA ASN A 56 -0.84 11.30 0.70
C ASN A 56 -0.63 12.25 -0.49
N ILE A 57 0.60 12.36 -1.01
CA ILE A 57 0.90 13.15 -2.21
C ILE A 57 0.16 12.59 -3.43
N ILE A 58 0.13 11.26 -3.62
CA ILE A 58 -0.61 10.63 -4.71
C ILE A 58 -2.13 10.84 -4.56
N ARG A 59 -2.64 10.76 -3.31
CA ARG A 59 -4.07 11.01 -3.00
C ARG A 59 -4.49 12.47 -3.08
N GLN A 60 -3.53 13.39 -3.06
CA GLN A 60 -3.75 14.82 -3.29
C GLN A 60 -3.78 15.18 -4.78
N SER A 61 -3.69 14.20 -5.69
CA SER A 61 -4.23 14.38 -7.03
C SER A 61 -5.68 14.87 -6.89
N THR A 62 -5.85 16.13 -7.25
CA THR A 62 -6.96 17.04 -6.93
C THR A 62 -8.24 16.60 -7.62
N ILE A 63 -8.84 15.49 -7.16
CA ILE A 63 -10.18 15.12 -7.60
C ILE A 63 -11.14 16.09 -6.91
N ASN A 64 -11.58 17.10 -7.65
CA ASN A 64 -12.66 17.96 -7.22
C ASN A 64 -13.97 17.14 -7.29
N PHE A 65 -14.47 16.72 -6.13
CA PHE A 65 -15.67 15.92 -6.02
C PHE A 65 -16.92 16.61 -6.53
N ASP A 66 -16.98 17.94 -6.50
CA ASP A 66 -18.11 18.69 -7.05
C ASP A 66 -18.09 18.65 -8.58
N THR A 67 -16.90 18.76 -9.19
CA THR A 67 -16.74 18.62 -10.64
C THR A 67 -17.01 17.19 -11.10
N LEU A 68 -16.56 16.19 -10.32
CA LEU A 68 -16.82 14.78 -10.59
C LEU A 68 -18.32 14.47 -10.52
N ARG A 69 -19.01 14.98 -9.49
CA ARG A 69 -20.46 14.82 -9.32
C ARG A 69 -21.23 15.43 -10.49
N GLY A 70 -20.94 16.67 -10.85
CA GLY A 70 -21.57 17.31 -12.00
C GLY A 70 -21.31 16.58 -13.32
N SER A 71 -20.13 15.99 -13.49
CA SER A 71 -19.81 15.17 -14.66
C SER A 71 -20.61 13.86 -14.68
N GLN A 72 -20.84 13.23 -13.52
CA GLN A 72 -21.64 12.00 -13.41
C GLN A 72 -23.14 12.25 -13.65
N GLU A 73 -23.70 13.34 -13.11
CA GLU A 73 -25.12 13.69 -13.31
C GLU A 73 -25.45 13.88 -14.79
N ASN A 74 -24.53 14.47 -15.55
CA ASN A 74 -24.67 14.73 -16.97
C ASN A 74 -24.14 13.61 -17.88
N ASP A 75 -23.66 12.49 -17.33
CA ASP A 75 -23.16 11.37 -18.13
C ASP A 75 -24.31 10.56 -18.73
N GLN A 76 -24.59 10.79 -20.01
CA GLN A 76 -25.66 10.11 -20.75
C GLN A 76 -25.51 8.58 -20.75
N LYS A 77 -24.27 8.05 -20.75
CA LYS A 77 -24.04 6.60 -20.71
C LYS A 77 -24.43 6.03 -19.35
N LEU A 78 -24.11 6.75 -18.27
CA LEU A 78 -24.52 6.37 -16.92
C LEU A 78 -26.05 6.39 -16.77
N GLN A 79 -26.71 7.43 -17.27
CA GLN A 79 -28.18 7.54 -17.24
C GLN A 79 -28.86 6.39 -18.00
N ASN A 80 -28.33 6.02 -19.17
CA ASN A 80 -28.85 4.89 -19.96
C ASN A 80 -28.66 3.54 -19.24
N LEU A 81 -27.59 3.37 -18.46
CA LEU A 81 -27.36 2.15 -17.66
C LEU A 81 -28.26 2.07 -16.42
N LEU A 82 -28.61 3.22 -15.84
CA LEU A 82 -29.52 3.28 -14.69
C LEU A 82 -30.96 3.03 -15.14
N SER A 83 -31.39 3.58 -16.27
CA SER A 83 -32.74 3.35 -16.81
C SER A 83 -32.99 1.91 -17.25
N THR A 84 -31.98 1.24 -17.82
CA THR A 84 -32.07 -0.16 -18.23
C THR A 84 -32.09 -1.16 -17.08
N LYS A 85 -31.60 -0.79 -15.89
CA LYS A 85 -31.68 -1.63 -14.68
C LYS A 85 -32.99 -1.46 -13.90
N SER A 86 -33.78 -0.45 -14.21
CA SER A 86 -35.07 -0.16 -13.57
C SER A 86 -36.27 -0.70 -14.37
N SER A 87 -36.04 -1.46 -15.44
CA SER A 87 -37.01 -2.32 -16.13
C SER A 87 -36.74 -3.79 -15.80
#